data_AF-A0A496VK25-F1
#
_entry.id   AF-A0A496VK25-F1
#
_cell.length_a   1.000
_cell.length_b   1.000
_cell.length_c   1.000
_cell.angle_alpha   90.00
_cell.angle_beta   90.00
_cell.angle_gamma   90.00
#
_symmetry.space_group_name_H-M   'P 1'
#
loop_
_entity.id
_entity.type
_entity.pdbx_description
1 polymer ?
#
loop_
_entity_poly.entity_id
_entity_poly.type
_entity_poly.pdbx_seq_one_letter_code
_entity_poly.pdbx_strand_id
1 'polypeptide(L)'
;MFLCIVIAELISNVSAQDRELLYSVSLTDNLRNIAAKIQDVNQAKVPYAELTENGDYFARIIPRKYVLTENNEVRENAVLGAKPFVFFTTPEGFYGKSLLEMYLDIGYKAESIIGWQRNLEMIVIVFRYPKNIGFSKIRDGHLPKAWDQNIYVPTWHNVFSIFHLLTKNDEAQKAFILNFPETGKEKIRSTPYPNLKLEGGKNWDYRELLERKLSIFEHFQGNGRTLNGINSANTKNGLGLFEFLGPNMKINDLPEFAIIDLGMLIIKDTYTSGND
;
A
#
# COMPACT_ATOMS: atom_id res chain seq x y z
N MET A 1 21.47 38.80 -31.37
CA MET A 1 20.10 38.81 -30.82
C MET A 1 19.24 37.80 -31.57
N PHE A 2 19.54 36.51 -31.48
CA PHE A 2 18.82 35.42 -32.17
C PHE A 2 19.09 34.05 -31.49
N LEU A 3 19.42 34.05 -30.19
CA LEU A 3 19.84 32.84 -29.46
C LEU A 3 19.13 32.67 -28.10
N CYS A 4 17.93 33.25 -27.94
CA CYS A 4 17.13 33.10 -26.72
C CYS A 4 15.72 32.53 -26.96
N ILE A 5 15.34 32.21 -28.20
CA ILE A 5 13.97 31.75 -28.50
C ILE A 5 13.86 30.20 -28.59
N VAL A 6 14.95 29.48 -28.87
CA VAL A 6 14.87 28.02 -29.12
C VAL A 6 14.98 27.16 -27.84
N ILE A 7 15.37 27.71 -26.69
CA ILE A 7 15.42 26.94 -25.42
C ILE A 7 14.09 27.01 -24.66
N ALA A 8 13.18 27.95 -24.99
CA ALA A 8 11.88 28.08 -24.32
C ALA A 8 10.83 27.07 -24.84
N GLU A 9 11.02 26.46 -26.01
CA GLU A 9 10.01 25.57 -26.63
C GLU A 9 10.22 24.07 -26.33
N LEU A 10 11.28 23.71 -25.60
CA LEU A 10 11.56 22.32 -25.17
C LEU A 10 11.15 22.02 -23.72
N ILE A 11 10.42 22.93 -23.06
CA ILE A 11 9.69 22.67 -21.79
C ILE A 11 8.19 22.57 -22.05
N SER A 12 7.82 22.23 -23.29
CA SER A 12 6.42 22.03 -23.68
C SER A 12 5.95 20.66 -23.19
N ASN A 13 5.15 20.69 -22.12
CA ASN A 13 4.24 19.63 -21.67
C ASN A 13 4.88 18.42 -20.98
N VAL A 14 5.51 18.63 -19.82
CA VAL A 14 5.29 17.68 -18.70
C VAL A 14 3.96 18.06 -18.06
N SER A 15 2.85 17.82 -18.76
CA SER A 15 1.55 17.82 -18.10
C SER A 15 1.52 16.54 -17.26
N ALA A 16 1.53 16.68 -15.94
CA ALA A 16 1.17 15.56 -15.09
C ALA A 16 -0.21 15.07 -15.54
N GLN A 17 -0.32 13.78 -15.85
CA GLN A 17 -1.57 13.21 -16.36
C GLN A 17 -2.69 13.49 -15.35
N ASP A 18 -3.72 14.19 -15.80
CA ASP A 18 -4.90 14.44 -14.98
C ASP A 18 -5.46 13.10 -14.52
N ARG A 19 -5.82 13.03 -13.24
CA ARG A 19 -6.36 11.84 -12.63
C ARG A 19 -7.88 11.92 -12.64
N GLU A 20 -8.50 10.95 -13.30
CA GLU A 20 -9.94 10.91 -13.44
C GLU A 20 -10.58 10.17 -12.26
N LEU A 21 -11.71 10.68 -11.77
CA LEU A 21 -12.61 9.92 -10.89
C LEU A 21 -13.41 8.95 -11.77
N LEU A 22 -13.00 7.68 -11.77
CA LEU A 22 -13.58 6.65 -12.64
C LEU A 22 -14.93 6.14 -12.15
N TYR A 23 -15.12 6.04 -10.83
CA TYR A 23 -16.33 5.50 -10.22
C TYR A 23 -16.50 5.99 -8.78
N SER A 24 -17.74 6.09 -8.29
CA SER A 24 -18.00 6.34 -6.88
C SER A 24 -19.36 5.81 -6.41
N VAL A 25 -19.45 5.51 -5.11
CA VAL A 25 -20.69 5.18 -4.40
C VAL A 25 -20.80 6.10 -3.20
N SER A 26 -22.00 6.66 -3.00
CA SER A 26 -22.30 7.54 -1.87
C SER A 26 -21.30 8.70 -1.73
N LEU A 27 -21.01 9.40 -2.84
CA LEU A 27 -19.98 10.46 -2.89
C LEU A 27 -20.37 11.70 -2.07
N THR A 28 -20.15 11.62 -0.75
CA THR A 28 -20.34 12.73 0.19
C THR A 28 -19.34 13.85 -0.07
N ASP A 29 -19.59 15.03 0.52
CA ASP A 29 -18.68 16.17 0.39
C ASP A 29 -17.26 15.87 0.91
N ASN A 30 -17.16 15.07 1.97
CA ASN A 30 -15.86 14.65 2.51
C ASN A 30 -15.11 13.77 1.52
N LEU A 31 -15.74 12.72 0.99
CA LEU A 31 -15.11 11.85 0.00
C LEU A 31 -14.79 12.60 -1.30
N ARG A 32 -15.68 13.50 -1.74
CA ARG A 32 -15.47 14.35 -2.92
C ARG A 32 -14.24 15.23 -2.75
N ASN A 33 -14.07 15.85 -1.58
CA ASN A 33 -12.90 16.69 -1.28
C ASN A 33 -11.60 15.86 -1.24
N ILE A 34 -11.64 14.67 -0.63
CA ILE A 34 -10.49 13.76 -0.63
C ILE A 34 -10.13 13.36 -2.07
N ALA A 35 -11.12 12.96 -2.87
CA ALA A 35 -10.92 12.57 -4.26
C ALA A 35 -10.32 13.73 -5.07
N ALA A 36 -10.87 14.94 -4.96
CA ALA A 36 -10.36 16.12 -5.66
C ALA A 36 -8.87 16.40 -5.34
N LYS A 37 -8.45 16.26 -4.07
CA LYS A 37 -7.04 16.43 -3.66
C LYS A 37 -6.11 15.36 -4.21
N ILE A 38 -6.60 14.13 -4.40
CA ILE A 38 -5.82 13.07 -5.04
C ILE A 38 -5.75 13.29 -6.55
N GLN A 39 -6.85 13.79 -7.13
CA GLN A 39 -6.93 14.06 -8.56
C GLN A 39 -5.98 15.19 -8.98
N ASP A 40 -5.85 16.22 -8.14
CA ASP A 40 -4.93 17.33 -8.36
C ASP A 40 -3.48 16.92 -8.08
N VAL A 41 -2.74 16.70 -9.16
CA VAL A 41 -1.30 16.40 -9.16
C VAL A 41 -0.44 17.56 -8.66
N ASN A 42 -0.96 18.79 -8.66
CA ASN A 42 -0.28 19.99 -8.13
C ASN A 42 -0.64 20.27 -6.67
N GLN A 43 -1.53 19.49 -6.08
CA GLN A 43 -1.88 19.57 -4.66
C GLN A 43 -0.61 19.56 -3.81
N ALA A 44 -0.53 20.42 -2.80
CA ALA A 44 0.59 20.40 -1.86
C ALA A 44 0.64 19.04 -1.13
N LYS A 45 1.83 18.44 -1.10
CA LYS A 45 2.10 17.20 -0.33
C LYS A 45 1.94 17.47 1.16
N VAL A 46 1.38 16.51 1.87
CA VAL A 46 1.26 16.57 3.34
C VAL A 46 2.53 16.01 3.98
N PRO A 47 3.25 16.77 4.83
CA PRO A 47 4.39 16.27 5.58
C PRO A 47 3.99 15.09 6.50
N TYR A 48 4.84 14.06 6.60
CA TYR A 48 4.52 12.86 7.42
C TYR A 48 4.30 13.16 8.91
N ALA A 49 4.84 14.26 9.41
CA ALA A 49 4.66 14.72 10.79
C ALA A 49 3.25 15.30 11.05
N GLU A 50 2.56 15.73 9.98
CA GLU A 50 1.23 16.34 10.03
C GLU A 50 0.12 15.34 9.72
N LEU A 51 0.47 14.09 9.35
CA LEU A 51 -0.49 13.02 9.15
C LEU A 51 -1.19 12.66 10.47
N THR A 52 -2.47 12.34 10.39
CA THR A 52 -3.28 11.86 11.52
C THR A 52 -3.61 10.38 11.36
N GLU A 53 -3.42 9.60 12.44
CA GLU A 53 -3.71 8.15 12.44
C GLU A 53 -5.21 7.83 12.36
N ASN A 54 -6.05 8.74 12.86
CA ASN A 54 -7.49 8.52 12.98
C ASN A 54 -8.25 9.27 11.89
N GLY A 55 -8.46 8.61 10.76
CA GLY A 55 -9.36 9.06 9.69
C GLY A 55 -10.51 8.09 9.48
N ASP A 56 -11.65 8.60 9.00
CA ASP A 56 -12.80 7.77 8.59
C ASP A 56 -12.59 7.12 7.22
N TYR A 57 -11.59 7.58 6.47
CA TYR A 57 -11.28 7.11 5.13
C TYR A 57 -9.90 6.48 5.05
N PHE A 58 -9.81 5.45 4.23
CA PHE A 58 -8.60 4.71 3.94
C PHE A 58 -8.37 4.69 2.44
N ALA A 59 -7.12 4.48 2.05
CA ALA A 59 -6.73 4.46 0.66
C ALA A 59 -5.87 3.23 0.35
N ARG A 60 -6.13 2.62 -0.81
CA ARG A 60 -5.39 1.45 -1.29
C ARG A 60 -5.18 1.52 -2.79
N ILE A 61 -3.96 1.26 -3.22
CA ILE A 61 -3.58 1.17 -4.63
C ILE A 61 -3.73 -0.29 -5.09
N ILE A 62 -4.33 -0.48 -6.26
CA ILE A 62 -4.56 -1.80 -6.85
C ILE A 62 -4.63 -1.70 -8.39
N PRO A 63 -4.19 -2.72 -9.15
CA PRO A 63 -4.34 -2.70 -10.59
C PRO A 63 -5.81 -2.62 -11.02
N ARG A 64 -6.11 -1.71 -11.95
CA ARG A 64 -7.47 -1.39 -12.43
C ARG A 64 -8.24 -2.64 -12.84
N LYS A 65 -7.59 -3.54 -13.55
CA LYS A 65 -8.18 -4.78 -14.09
C LYS A 65 -8.83 -5.70 -13.04
N TYR A 66 -8.42 -5.62 -11.76
CA TYR A 66 -9.00 -6.44 -10.70
C TYR A 66 -10.27 -5.84 -10.10
N VAL A 67 -10.57 -4.58 -10.40
CA VAL A 67 -11.65 -3.82 -9.77
C VAL A 67 -12.68 -3.38 -10.80
N LEU A 68 -12.22 -2.83 -11.92
CA LEU A 68 -13.09 -2.25 -12.95
C LEU A 68 -13.17 -3.12 -14.21
N THR A 69 -14.31 -3.07 -14.87
CA THR A 69 -14.50 -3.49 -16.26
C THR A 69 -13.90 -2.45 -17.21
N GLU A 70 -13.87 -2.73 -18.51
CA GLU A 70 -13.43 -1.77 -19.52
C GLU A 70 -14.28 -0.50 -19.52
N ASN A 71 -15.57 -0.62 -19.19
CA ASN A 71 -16.54 0.48 -19.12
C ASN A 71 -16.54 1.22 -17.76
N ASN A 72 -15.50 1.06 -16.93
CA ASN A 72 -15.40 1.65 -15.59
C ASN A 72 -16.50 1.20 -14.60
N GLU A 73 -17.13 0.05 -14.82
CA GLU A 73 -18.06 -0.54 -13.83
C GLU A 73 -17.29 -1.39 -12.82
N VAL A 74 -17.72 -1.39 -11.55
CA VAL A 74 -17.12 -2.25 -10.53
C VAL A 74 -17.51 -3.70 -10.79
N ARG A 75 -16.51 -4.59 -10.88
CA ARG A 75 -16.73 -6.03 -11.05
C ARG A 75 -17.44 -6.59 -9.82
N GLU A 76 -18.38 -7.50 -10.05
CA GLU A 76 -19.21 -8.11 -9.00
C GLU A 76 -18.40 -8.72 -7.84
N ASN A 77 -17.27 -9.37 -8.17
CA ASN A 77 -16.40 -10.04 -7.20
C ASN A 77 -15.14 -9.22 -6.86
N ALA A 78 -15.11 -7.93 -7.18
CA ALA A 78 -14.00 -7.06 -6.82
C ALA A 78 -13.89 -6.97 -5.29
N VAL A 79 -12.69 -7.24 -4.78
CA VAL A 79 -12.36 -7.20 -3.34
C VAL A 79 -11.19 -6.26 -3.13
N LEU A 80 -11.08 -5.68 -1.93
CA LEU A 80 -9.99 -4.76 -1.58
C LEU A 80 -8.62 -5.42 -1.79
N GLY A 81 -8.47 -6.72 -1.54
CA GLY A 81 -7.23 -7.44 -1.82
C GLY A 81 -7.40 -8.95 -2.00
N ALA A 82 -6.27 -9.66 -2.17
CA ALA A 82 -6.27 -11.09 -2.48
C ALA A 82 -6.17 -12.01 -1.25
N LYS A 83 -6.10 -11.45 -0.04
CA LYS A 83 -5.93 -12.18 1.22
C LYS A 83 -7.14 -11.95 2.12
N PRO A 84 -7.37 -12.76 3.17
CA PRO A 84 -8.46 -12.54 4.14
C PRO A 84 -8.48 -11.16 4.82
N PHE A 85 -7.36 -10.44 4.75
CA PHE A 85 -7.19 -9.08 5.24
C PHE A 85 -6.37 -8.27 4.26
N VAL A 86 -6.37 -6.95 4.46
CA VAL A 86 -5.76 -5.99 3.54
C VAL A 86 -4.95 -4.94 4.30
N PHE A 87 -3.79 -4.63 3.73
CA PHE A 87 -3.00 -3.47 4.11
C PHE A 87 -3.49 -2.23 3.36
N PHE A 88 -3.58 -1.10 4.06
CA PHE A 88 -3.97 0.18 3.47
C PHE A 88 -3.41 1.33 4.31
N THR A 89 -3.54 2.55 3.81
CA THR A 89 -3.01 3.76 4.43
C THR A 89 -4.08 4.86 4.47
N THR A 90 -3.72 6.07 4.88
CA THR A 90 -4.62 7.23 4.82
C THR A 90 -4.55 7.93 3.46
N PRO A 91 -5.65 8.56 2.99
CA PRO A 91 -5.67 9.25 1.70
C PRO A 91 -4.67 10.40 1.56
N GLU A 92 -4.37 11.11 2.65
CA GLU A 92 -3.39 12.20 2.69
C GLU A 92 -2.00 11.75 2.25
N GLY A 93 -1.71 10.46 2.41
CA GLY A 93 -0.50 9.84 1.93
C GLY A 93 -0.31 9.92 0.42
N PHE A 94 -1.33 10.30 -0.36
CA PHE A 94 -1.29 10.36 -1.83
C PHE A 94 -1.42 11.76 -2.43
N TYR A 95 -1.72 12.78 -1.62
CA TYR A 95 -1.90 14.16 -2.10
C TYR A 95 -0.60 14.69 -2.71
N GLY A 96 -0.68 15.19 -3.96
CA GLY A 96 0.47 15.78 -4.66
C GLY A 96 1.60 14.82 -5.03
N LYS A 97 1.42 13.51 -4.86
CA LYS A 97 2.47 12.51 -5.12
C LYS A 97 2.24 11.83 -6.45
N SER A 98 3.31 11.55 -7.19
CA SER A 98 3.30 10.66 -8.36
C SER A 98 3.05 9.20 -7.96
N LEU A 99 2.62 8.36 -8.90
CA LEU A 99 2.41 6.92 -8.66
C LEU A 99 3.67 6.22 -8.12
N LEU A 100 4.86 6.61 -8.61
CA LEU A 100 6.13 6.07 -8.11
C LEU A 100 6.36 6.46 -6.65
N GLU A 101 6.17 7.73 -6.29
CA GLU A 101 6.29 8.19 -4.90
C GLU A 101 5.30 7.47 -3.97
N MET A 102 4.06 7.26 -4.43
CA MET A 102 3.06 6.51 -3.64
C MET A 102 3.54 5.10 -3.35
N TYR A 103 4.07 4.36 -4.34
CA TYR A 103 4.58 3.00 -4.13
C TYR A 103 5.74 2.95 -3.14
N LEU A 104 6.69 3.89 -3.27
CA LEU A 104 7.84 3.98 -2.38
C LEU A 104 7.41 4.30 -0.94
N ASP A 105 6.36 5.10 -0.80
CA ASP A 105 5.78 5.47 0.48
C ASP A 105 5.02 4.33 1.15
N ILE A 106 4.34 3.47 0.39
CA ILE A 106 3.70 2.26 0.93
C ILE A 106 4.68 1.10 1.10
N GLY A 107 6.00 1.33 0.98
CA GLY A 107 7.04 0.36 1.30
C GLY A 107 7.28 -0.70 0.22
N TYR A 108 6.91 -0.45 -1.04
CA TYR A 108 7.30 -1.32 -2.14
C TYR A 108 8.74 -1.03 -2.59
N LYS A 109 9.51 -2.10 -2.83
CA LYS A 109 10.86 -2.00 -3.41
C LYS A 109 10.78 -1.56 -4.87
N ALA A 110 11.73 -0.72 -5.30
CA ALA A 110 11.81 -0.27 -6.69
C ALA A 110 11.83 -1.44 -7.68
N GLU A 111 12.60 -2.49 -7.39
CA GLU A 111 12.69 -3.69 -8.22
C GLU A 111 11.37 -4.45 -8.30
N SER A 112 10.58 -4.44 -7.23
CA SER A 112 9.25 -5.07 -7.22
C SER A 112 8.24 -4.25 -8.03
N ILE A 113 8.34 -2.93 -7.99
CA ILE A 113 7.53 -2.03 -8.82
C ILE A 113 7.83 -2.30 -10.30
N ILE A 114 9.12 -2.32 -10.67
CA ILE A 114 9.56 -2.56 -12.04
C ILE A 114 9.17 -3.97 -12.51
N GLY A 115 9.38 -4.99 -11.69
CA GLY A 115 9.15 -6.39 -12.06
C GLY A 115 7.68 -6.77 -12.20
N TRP A 116 6.79 -6.19 -11.37
CA TRP A 116 5.40 -6.67 -11.27
C TRP A 116 4.33 -5.63 -11.64
N GLN A 117 4.65 -4.33 -11.59
CA GLN A 117 3.67 -3.24 -11.78
C GLN A 117 3.94 -2.38 -13.03
N ARG A 118 5.02 -2.65 -13.74
CA ARG A 118 5.34 -1.96 -15.00
C ARG A 118 4.20 -2.13 -16.00
N ASN A 119 3.80 -1.02 -16.63
CA ASN A 119 2.77 -0.96 -17.65
C ASN A 119 1.39 -1.51 -17.23
N LEU A 120 1.09 -1.54 -15.92
CA LEU A 120 -0.26 -1.82 -15.43
C LEU A 120 -0.98 -0.52 -15.15
N GLU A 121 -2.24 -0.41 -15.60
CA GLU A 121 -3.16 0.63 -15.18
C GLU A 121 -3.44 0.50 -13.69
N MET A 122 -3.14 1.55 -12.94
CA MET A 122 -3.27 1.59 -11.50
C MET A 122 -4.40 2.52 -11.11
N ILE A 123 -5.13 2.14 -10.06
CA ILE A 123 -6.14 2.98 -9.43
C ILE A 123 -5.83 3.10 -7.94
N VAL A 124 -6.35 4.16 -7.32
CA VAL A 124 -6.55 4.20 -5.87
C VAL A 124 -8.04 4.09 -5.57
N ILE A 125 -8.36 3.24 -4.60
CA ILE A 125 -9.67 3.19 -3.97
C ILE A 125 -9.55 3.98 -2.67
N VAL A 126 -10.34 5.05 -2.54
CA VAL A 126 -10.57 5.75 -1.28
C VAL A 126 -11.90 5.27 -0.74
N PHE A 127 -11.93 4.76 0.49
CA PHE A 127 -13.12 4.10 1.01
C PHE A 127 -13.26 4.27 2.51
N ARG A 128 -14.47 4.04 2.99
CA ARG A 128 -14.79 3.94 4.42
C ARG A 128 -15.34 2.56 4.71
N TYR A 129 -14.93 1.96 5.83
CA TYR A 129 -15.52 0.71 6.29
C TYR A 129 -16.94 0.92 6.84
N PRO A 130 -17.81 -0.12 6.82
CA PRO A 130 -19.08 -0.10 7.54
C PRO A 130 -18.91 0.29 9.02
N LYS A 131 -19.93 0.94 9.62
CA LYS A 131 -19.89 1.41 11.01
C LYS A 131 -19.62 0.33 12.06
N ASN A 132 -19.88 -0.93 11.75
CA ASN A 132 -19.62 -2.06 12.65
C ASN A 132 -18.16 -2.54 12.60
N ILE A 133 -17.33 -2.00 11.71
CA ILE A 133 -15.89 -2.25 11.68
C ILE A 133 -15.20 -1.07 12.37
N GLY A 134 -14.66 -1.30 13.56
CA GLY A 134 -14.06 -0.25 14.39
C GLY A 134 -12.54 -0.14 14.23
N PHE A 135 -11.97 0.98 14.66
CA PHE A 135 -10.52 1.07 14.85
C PHE A 135 -10.12 0.52 16.23
N SER A 136 -9.21 -0.45 16.24
CA SER A 136 -8.70 -1.06 17.47
C SER A 136 -7.38 -0.42 17.91
N LYS A 137 -7.27 -0.18 19.22
CA LYS A 137 -6.03 0.30 19.86
C LYS A 137 -5.06 -0.82 20.25
N ILE A 138 -5.43 -2.08 20.01
CA ILE A 138 -4.62 -3.25 20.38
C ILE A 138 -3.34 -3.28 19.52
N ARG A 139 -2.19 -3.44 20.17
CA ARG A 139 -0.84 -3.42 19.56
C ARG A 139 0.06 -4.58 19.98
N ASP A 140 -0.39 -5.39 20.93
CA ASP A 140 0.38 -6.43 21.61
C ASP A 140 0.05 -7.85 21.14
N GLY A 141 -0.75 -7.99 20.08
CA GLY A 141 -1.11 -9.28 19.51
C GLY A 141 -2.28 -10.00 20.20
N HIS A 142 -2.83 -9.47 21.30
CA HIS A 142 -4.01 -10.05 21.97
C HIS A 142 -5.30 -9.69 21.25
N LEU A 143 -5.43 -10.13 20.00
CA LEU A 143 -6.59 -9.84 19.15
C LEU A 143 -7.81 -10.66 19.58
N PRO A 144 -9.03 -10.09 19.52
CA PRO A 144 -10.25 -10.82 19.80
C PRO A 144 -10.49 -11.92 18.75
N LYS A 145 -11.33 -12.93 19.07
CA LYS A 145 -11.70 -13.98 18.12
C LYS A 145 -12.34 -13.43 16.84
N ALA A 146 -13.22 -12.43 16.98
CA ALA A 146 -13.79 -11.66 15.88
C ALA A 146 -12.83 -10.56 15.42
N TRP A 147 -11.60 -10.96 15.07
CA TRP A 147 -10.55 -10.02 14.69
C TRP A 147 -10.97 -9.19 13.47
N ASP A 148 -11.71 -9.79 12.54
CA ASP A 148 -12.22 -9.22 11.29
C ASP A 148 -13.30 -8.15 11.47
N GLN A 149 -13.69 -7.83 12.71
CA GLN A 149 -14.56 -6.71 13.03
C GLN A 149 -13.80 -5.41 13.34
N ASN A 150 -12.48 -5.39 13.17
CA ASN A 150 -11.69 -4.20 13.46
C ASN A 150 -10.55 -3.98 12.47
N ILE A 151 -10.11 -2.73 12.42
CA ILE A 151 -8.89 -2.26 11.80
C ILE A 151 -7.83 -2.19 12.91
N TYR A 152 -6.63 -2.69 12.62
CA TYR A 152 -5.51 -2.68 13.54
C TYR A 152 -4.34 -1.96 12.93
N VAL A 153 -3.49 -1.48 13.82
CA VAL A 153 -2.13 -1.12 13.45
C VAL A 153 -1.32 -2.41 13.26
N PRO A 154 -0.62 -2.60 12.14
CA PRO A 154 0.16 -3.81 11.88
C PRO A 154 1.46 -3.75 12.67
N THR A 155 1.38 -3.89 13.98
CA THR A 155 2.56 -4.17 14.78
C THR A 155 3.06 -5.58 14.50
N TRP A 156 4.32 -5.85 14.79
CA TRP A 156 4.84 -7.23 14.67
C TRP A 156 3.99 -8.23 15.45
N HIS A 157 3.57 -7.90 16.68
CA HIS A 157 2.73 -8.77 17.49
C HIS A 157 1.38 -9.04 16.81
N ASN A 158 0.70 -8.01 16.32
CA ASN A 158 -0.58 -8.16 15.64
C ASN A 158 -0.46 -9.01 14.37
N VAL A 159 0.59 -8.78 13.57
CA VAL A 159 0.88 -9.57 12.37
C VAL A 159 1.11 -11.04 12.71
N PHE A 160 1.94 -11.34 13.71
CA PHE A 160 2.20 -12.72 14.11
C PHE A 160 0.92 -13.43 14.58
N SER A 161 0.04 -12.73 15.30
CA SER A 161 -1.22 -13.31 15.79
C SER A 161 -2.16 -13.74 14.68
N ILE A 162 -2.22 -13.02 13.56
CA ILE A 162 -3.11 -13.36 12.43
C ILE A 162 -2.45 -14.19 11.33
N PHE A 163 -1.15 -14.44 11.40
CA PHE A 163 -0.40 -15.00 10.28
C PHE A 163 -0.93 -16.37 9.82
N HIS A 164 -1.31 -17.21 10.78
CA HIS A 164 -1.87 -18.55 10.52
C HIS A 164 -3.20 -18.52 9.75
N LEU A 165 -3.92 -17.39 9.71
CA LEU A 165 -5.18 -17.26 8.97
C LEU A 165 -4.96 -17.28 7.44
N LEU A 166 -3.73 -17.11 6.99
CA LEU A 166 -3.35 -17.12 5.57
C LEU A 166 -3.06 -18.52 5.01
N THR A 167 -2.98 -19.53 5.87
CA THR A 167 -2.58 -20.90 5.50
C THR A 167 -3.78 -21.85 5.49
N LYS A 168 -4.99 -21.34 5.19
CA LYS A 168 -6.26 -22.10 5.28
C LYS A 168 -6.29 -23.44 4.53
N ASN A 169 -5.41 -23.65 3.55
CA ASN A 169 -5.33 -24.88 2.77
C ASN A 169 -3.96 -25.59 2.86
N ASP A 170 -3.10 -25.20 3.81
CA ASP A 170 -1.76 -25.74 3.98
C ASP A 170 -1.49 -26.00 5.47
N GLU A 171 -1.87 -27.21 5.92
CA GLU A 171 -1.74 -27.61 7.33
C GLU A 171 -0.28 -27.68 7.80
N ALA A 172 0.66 -27.97 6.90
CA ALA A 172 2.08 -27.97 7.23
C ALA A 172 2.59 -26.55 7.50
N GLN A 173 2.26 -25.57 6.64
CA GLN A 173 2.59 -24.17 6.88
C GLN A 173 1.87 -23.63 8.12
N LYS A 174 0.60 -23.99 8.30
CA LYS A 174 -0.17 -23.59 9.49
C LYS A 174 0.48 -24.10 10.77
N ALA A 175 0.86 -25.38 10.81
CA ALA A 175 1.57 -25.97 11.93
C ALA A 175 2.94 -25.31 12.16
N PHE A 176 3.69 -25.01 11.09
CA PHE A 176 4.95 -24.27 11.18
C PHE A 176 4.75 -22.90 11.84
N ILE A 177 3.74 -22.14 11.41
CA ILE A 177 3.45 -20.81 11.95
C ILE A 177 3.02 -20.88 13.42
N LEU A 178 2.07 -21.77 13.74
CA LEU A 178 1.51 -21.88 15.09
C LEU A 178 2.54 -22.38 16.11
N ASN A 179 3.48 -23.24 15.69
CA ASN A 179 4.52 -23.78 16.56
C ASN A 179 5.84 -23.01 16.48
N PHE A 180 5.90 -21.89 15.75
CA PHE A 180 7.11 -21.09 15.65
C PHE A 180 7.43 -20.44 17.01
N PRO A 181 8.65 -20.62 17.56
CA PRO A 181 8.95 -20.24 18.94
C PRO A 181 8.93 -18.72 19.13
N GLU A 182 8.47 -18.27 20.30
CA GLU A 182 8.46 -16.84 20.66
C GLU A 182 9.85 -16.21 20.63
N THR A 183 10.90 -16.96 20.98
CA THR A 183 12.29 -16.51 20.85
C THR A 183 12.69 -16.24 19.40
N GLY A 184 12.16 -17.02 18.45
CA GLY A 184 12.31 -16.76 17.02
C GLY A 184 11.56 -15.51 16.58
N LYS A 185 10.34 -15.30 17.06
CA LYS A 185 9.55 -14.08 16.79
C LYS A 185 10.26 -12.84 17.34
N GLU A 186 10.83 -12.90 18.54
CA GLU A 186 11.66 -11.83 19.11
C GLU A 186 12.90 -11.55 18.25
N LYS A 187 13.60 -12.59 17.81
CA LYS A 187 14.77 -12.45 16.93
C LYS A 187 14.39 -11.78 15.61
N ILE A 188 13.25 -12.12 15.00
CA ILE A 188 12.75 -11.48 13.77
C ILE A 188 12.49 -9.98 13.98
N ARG A 189 11.92 -9.59 15.13
CA ARG A 189 11.62 -8.17 15.43
C ARG A 189 12.86 -7.33 15.68
N SER A 190 13.84 -7.90 16.37
CA SER A 190 15.04 -7.21 16.85
C SER A 190 16.20 -7.22 15.86
N THR A 191 16.18 -8.11 14.87
CA THR A 191 17.28 -8.27 13.91
C THR A 191 16.99 -7.52 12.62
N PRO A 192 17.92 -6.68 12.12
CA PRO A 192 17.78 -6.04 10.82
C PRO A 192 17.52 -7.05 9.70
N TYR A 193 16.65 -6.69 8.76
CA TYR A 193 16.26 -7.56 7.65
C TYR A 193 17.44 -8.21 6.89
N PRO A 194 18.50 -7.46 6.49
CA PRO A 194 19.63 -8.06 5.77
C PRO A 194 20.34 -9.12 6.60
N ASN A 195 20.42 -8.94 7.92
CA ASN A 195 21.08 -9.87 8.82
C ASN A 195 20.26 -11.15 8.97
N LEU A 196 18.92 -11.06 9.08
CA LEU A 196 18.04 -12.24 9.08
C LEU A 196 18.21 -13.06 7.81
N LYS A 197 18.30 -12.39 6.66
CA LYS A 197 18.48 -13.06 5.36
C LYS A 197 19.84 -13.75 5.25
N LEU A 198 20.90 -13.11 5.72
CA LEU A 198 22.25 -13.69 5.74
C LEU A 198 22.38 -14.85 6.73
N GLU A 199 21.78 -14.74 7.92
CA GLU A 199 21.77 -15.80 8.93
C GLU A 199 21.01 -17.04 8.42
N GLY A 200 19.93 -16.85 7.66
CA GLY A 200 19.14 -17.93 7.10
C GLY A 200 18.38 -18.77 8.13
N GLY A 201 18.08 -20.02 7.78
CA GLY A 201 17.40 -20.98 8.64
C GLY A 201 15.95 -20.60 8.99
N LYS A 202 15.41 -21.19 10.06
CA LYS A 202 13.98 -21.10 10.40
C LYS A 202 13.47 -19.67 10.62
N ASN A 203 14.31 -18.78 11.14
CA ASN A 203 13.94 -17.37 11.34
C ASN A 203 13.76 -16.66 9.99
N TRP A 204 14.67 -16.92 9.05
CA TRP A 204 14.53 -16.44 7.68
C TRP A 204 13.33 -17.09 6.98
N ASP A 205 13.14 -18.41 7.09
CA ASP A 205 12.02 -19.09 6.45
C ASP A 205 10.66 -18.52 6.90
N TYR A 206 10.53 -18.21 8.19
CA TYR A 206 9.34 -17.55 8.73
C TYR A 206 9.18 -16.11 8.22
N ARG A 207 10.28 -15.34 8.17
CA ARG A 207 10.31 -13.97 7.64
C ARG A 207 9.97 -13.91 6.14
N GLU A 208 10.53 -14.81 5.36
CA GLU A 208 10.26 -14.95 3.92
C GLU A 208 8.82 -15.40 3.68
N LEU A 209 8.28 -16.29 4.52
CA LEU A 209 6.88 -16.68 4.43
C LEU A 209 5.94 -15.49 4.69
N LEU A 210 6.27 -14.62 5.67
CA LEU A 210 5.55 -13.37 5.88
C LEU A 210 5.59 -12.51 4.61
N GLU A 211 6.75 -12.30 3.99
CA GLU A 211 6.86 -11.54 2.73
C GLU A 211 5.95 -12.07 1.64
N ARG A 212 6.04 -13.37 1.38
CA ARG A 212 5.31 -14.01 0.29
C ARG A 212 3.80 -14.01 0.53
N LYS A 213 3.36 -14.13 1.78
CA LYS A 213 1.93 -14.23 2.11
C LYS A 213 1.30 -12.87 2.41
N LEU A 214 2.07 -11.90 2.88
CA LEU A 214 1.59 -10.61 3.39
C LEU A 214 2.13 -9.39 2.66
N SER A 215 3.11 -9.56 1.79
CA SER A 215 3.85 -8.43 1.20
C SER A 215 4.52 -7.56 2.28
N ILE A 216 4.90 -8.17 3.41
CA ILE A 216 5.66 -7.54 4.50
C ILE A 216 7.15 -7.53 4.13
N PHE A 217 7.55 -6.59 3.27
CA PHE A 217 8.93 -6.49 2.78
C PHE A 217 9.89 -5.89 3.81
N GLU A 218 11.14 -5.64 3.43
CA GLU A 218 12.19 -5.08 4.31
C GLU A 218 11.85 -3.70 4.88
N HIS A 219 10.92 -2.98 4.25
CA HIS A 219 10.44 -1.67 4.68
C HIS A 219 9.36 -1.73 5.76
N PHE A 220 8.87 -2.92 6.10
CA PHE A 220 7.93 -3.10 7.20
C PHE A 220 8.64 -2.98 8.55
N GLN A 221 8.23 -1.99 9.33
CA GLN A 221 8.84 -1.70 10.64
C GLN A 221 8.09 -2.37 11.79
N GLY A 222 6.82 -2.76 11.60
CA GLY A 222 5.98 -3.32 12.65
C GLY A 222 5.67 -2.35 13.79
N ASN A 223 5.62 -1.05 13.50
CA ASN A 223 5.24 0.02 14.43
C ASN A 223 3.98 0.79 13.98
N GLY A 224 3.40 0.42 12.82
CA GLY A 224 2.28 1.13 12.21
C GLY A 224 2.66 2.23 11.22
N ARG A 225 3.94 2.35 10.87
CA ARG A 225 4.41 3.25 9.83
C ARG A 225 5.28 2.53 8.82
N THR A 226 5.21 2.98 7.58
CA THR A 226 6.05 2.48 6.49
C THR A 226 7.44 3.14 6.51
N LEU A 227 8.46 2.39 6.10
CA LEU A 227 9.76 2.96 5.77
C LEU A 227 9.78 3.34 4.29
N ASN A 228 9.97 4.62 3.96
CA ASN A 228 10.12 5.03 2.56
C ASN A 228 11.38 4.38 1.94
N GLY A 229 11.23 3.77 0.76
CA GLY A 229 12.29 2.99 0.10
C GLY A 229 13.49 3.78 -0.44
N ILE A 230 13.40 5.10 -0.58
CA ILE A 230 14.47 5.95 -1.16
C ILE A 230 15.03 6.97 -0.16
N ASN A 231 14.17 7.61 0.63
CA ASN A 231 14.56 8.82 1.36
C ASN A 231 14.96 8.53 2.82
N SER A 232 16.15 7.97 3.00
CA SER A 232 16.72 7.64 4.32
C SER A 232 16.90 8.85 5.26
N ALA A 233 16.92 10.08 4.74
CA ALA A 233 17.03 11.28 5.57
C ALA A 233 15.78 11.53 6.45
N ASN A 234 14.58 11.28 5.93
CA ASN A 234 13.32 11.33 6.70
C ASN A 234 13.17 10.11 7.63
N THR A 235 13.91 9.03 7.38
CA THR A 235 13.84 7.79 8.17
C THR A 235 14.54 7.90 9.53
N LYS A 236 15.42 8.89 9.75
CA LYS A 236 16.04 9.14 11.07
C LYS A 236 15.02 9.40 12.19
N ASN A 237 13.81 9.83 11.85
CA ASN A 237 12.75 10.14 12.82
C ASN A 237 11.62 9.10 12.86
N GLY A 238 11.73 7.98 12.12
CA GLY A 238 10.64 6.97 12.05
C GLY A 238 9.35 7.49 11.42
N LEU A 239 9.44 8.54 10.59
CA LEU A 239 8.30 9.17 9.95
C LEU A 239 8.07 8.56 8.56
N GLY A 240 6.91 7.94 8.38
CA GLY A 240 6.36 7.49 7.11
C GLY A 240 4.85 7.49 7.16
N LEU A 241 4.21 6.91 6.13
CA LEU A 241 2.76 6.79 6.10
C LEU A 241 2.26 5.87 7.20
N PHE A 242 1.08 6.16 7.73
CA PHE A 242 0.42 5.19 8.58
C PHE A 242 0.05 3.95 7.77
N GLU A 243 0.30 2.80 8.36
CA GLU A 243 -0.09 1.52 7.80
C GLU A 243 -1.16 0.90 8.68
N PHE A 244 -2.16 0.33 8.05
CA PHE A 244 -3.28 -0.32 8.72
C PHE A 244 -3.56 -1.69 8.13
N LEU A 245 -4.20 -2.51 8.95
CA LEU A 245 -4.56 -3.88 8.67
C LEU A 245 -6.02 -4.08 9.00
N GLY A 246 -6.85 -4.39 8.01
CA GLY A 246 -8.29 -4.56 8.20
C GLY A 246 -8.85 -5.76 7.45
N PRO A 247 -10.13 -6.10 7.70
CA PRO A 247 -10.78 -7.21 7.02
C PRO A 247 -10.85 -6.96 5.51
N ASN A 248 -10.64 -8.00 4.71
CA ASN A 248 -10.86 -7.88 3.27
C ASN A 248 -12.36 -7.94 2.98
N MET A 249 -12.86 -6.96 2.23
CA MET A 249 -14.27 -6.84 1.87
C MET A 249 -14.43 -6.77 0.36
N LYS A 250 -15.61 -7.17 -0.13
CA LYS A 250 -16.00 -6.81 -1.49
C LYS A 250 -16.17 -5.31 -1.57
N ILE A 251 -15.75 -4.72 -2.68
CA ILE A 251 -15.85 -3.27 -2.87
C ILE A 251 -17.30 -2.81 -2.85
N ASN A 252 -18.21 -3.61 -3.43
CA ASN A 252 -19.66 -3.33 -3.42
C ASN A 252 -20.32 -3.43 -2.03
N ASP A 253 -19.65 -4.03 -1.04
CA ASP A 253 -20.14 -4.10 0.34
C ASP A 253 -19.71 -2.87 1.17
N LEU A 254 -18.89 -1.99 0.60
CA LEU A 254 -18.45 -0.76 1.27
C LEU A 254 -19.57 0.29 1.18
N PRO A 255 -19.89 0.97 2.29
CA PRO A 255 -20.96 1.98 2.30
C PRO A 255 -20.67 3.18 1.41
N GLU A 256 -19.39 3.47 1.19
CA GLU A 256 -18.91 4.67 0.53
C GLU A 256 -17.48 4.47 0.02
N PHE A 257 -17.26 4.75 -1.26
CA PHE A 257 -15.94 4.70 -1.88
C PHE A 257 -15.86 5.50 -3.19
N ALA A 258 -14.65 5.89 -3.57
CA ALA A 258 -14.28 6.51 -4.83
C ALA A 258 -13.09 5.76 -5.45
N ILE A 259 -13.09 5.61 -6.77
CA ILE A 259 -12.02 4.98 -7.55
C ILE A 259 -11.44 6.04 -8.47
N ILE A 260 -10.14 6.32 -8.31
CA ILE A 260 -9.44 7.37 -9.03
C ILE A 260 -8.32 6.73 -9.84
N ASP A 261 -8.21 7.12 -11.11
CA ASP A 261 -7.12 6.70 -11.98
C ASP A 261 -5.78 7.26 -11.49
N LEU A 262 -4.76 6.42 -11.44
CA LEU A 262 -3.38 6.82 -11.17
C LEU A 262 -2.48 6.69 -12.41
N GLY A 263 -3.04 6.24 -13.54
CA GLY A 263 -2.31 5.99 -14.76
C GLY A 263 -1.39 4.76 -14.66
N MET A 264 -0.25 4.82 -15.37
CA MET A 264 0.70 3.72 -15.48
C MET A 264 2.12 4.17 -15.17
N LEU A 265 2.91 3.26 -14.60
CA LEU A 265 4.37 3.40 -14.58
C LEU A 265 4.93 2.90 -15.92
N ILE A 266 5.13 3.84 -16.84
CA ILE A 266 5.72 3.58 -18.16
C ILE A 266 7.24 3.67 -18.03
N ILE A 267 7.92 2.54 -18.22
CA ILE A 267 9.38 2.49 -18.36
C ILE A 267 9.65 2.16 -19.83
N LYS A 268 10.29 3.08 -20.56
CA LYS A 268 10.69 2.86 -21.95
C LYS A 268 12.09 2.24 -21.97
N ASP A 269 12.22 1.07 -22.57
CA ASP A 269 13.54 0.49 -22.83
C ASP A 269 14.09 1.14 -24.11
N THR A 270 14.96 2.13 -23.97
CA THR A 270 15.71 2.66 -25.12
C THR A 270 16.86 1.70 -25.41
N TYR A 271 16.60 0.70 -26.25
CA TYR A 271 17.67 0.08 -26.99
C TYR A 271 18.07 1.05 -28.09
N THR A 272 19.15 1.79 -27.89
CA THR A 272 19.92 2.27 -29.04
C THR A 272 20.47 1.02 -29.71
N SER A 273 19.79 0.51 -30.73
CA SER A 273 20.44 -0.33 -31.73
C SER A 273 21.55 0.52 -32.34
N GLY A 274 22.75 0.40 -31.77
CA GLY A 274 23.95 0.82 -32.46
C GLY A 274 23.98 0.10 -33.80
N ASN A 275 24.16 0.89 -34.85
CA ASN A 275 24.33 0.44 -36.22
C ASN A 275 25.25 -0.79 -36.31
N ASP A 276 24.80 -1.79 -37.06
CA ASP A 276 25.67 -2.57 -37.94
C ASP A 276 25.12 -2.45 -39.37
#